data_AF-A0A959LKC7-F1
#
_entry.id   AF-A0A959LKC7-F1
#
_cell.length_a   1.000
_cell.length_b   1.000
_cell.length_c   1.000
_cell.angle_alpha   90.00
_cell.angle_beta   90.00
_cell.angle_gamma   90.00
#
_symmetry.space_group_name_H-M   'P 1'
#
loop_
_entity.id
_entity.type
_entity.pdbx_description
1 polymer ?
#
loop_
_entity_poly.entity_id
_entity_poly.type
_entity_poly.pdbx_seq_one_letter_code
_entity_poly.pdbx_strand_id
1 'polypeptide(L)'
;ANTAIVLPESYGSIFTSTVHHGIFTGLVIGKPLGIFLFSWLAVKAGIASLPDKMIWKEVLGMGMIAGVGFTISIFMSTLAFIIPEIQITAKVAIIGASLAAGIIGYLYLALLSKKLPVKSD
;
A
#
# COMPACT_ATOMS: atom_id res chain seq x y z
N ALA A 1 19.70 7.32 -5.21
CA ALA A 1 20.46 6.07 -5.48
C ALA A 1 19.57 4.83 -5.54
N ASN A 2 18.64 4.61 -4.60
CA ASN A 2 17.99 3.29 -4.42
C ASN A 2 16.85 2.96 -5.40
N THR A 3 16.19 3.96 -5.99
CA THR A 3 15.03 3.80 -6.88
C THR A 3 15.40 3.48 -8.34
N ALA A 4 16.68 3.62 -8.71
CA ALA A 4 17.12 3.21 -10.04
C ALA A 4 16.96 1.70 -10.20
N ILE A 5 16.34 1.30 -11.31
CA ILE A 5 16.14 -0.10 -11.69
C ILE A 5 16.74 -0.26 -13.09
N VAL A 6 17.64 -1.23 -13.23
CA VAL A 6 18.10 -1.68 -14.54
C VAL A 6 17.01 -2.59 -15.08
N LEU A 7 16.46 -2.26 -16.26
CA LEU A 7 15.39 -3.04 -16.85
C LEU A 7 15.96 -4.38 -17.32
N PRO A 8 15.43 -5.51 -16.84
CA PRO A 8 15.87 -6.83 -17.25
C PRO A 8 15.37 -7.13 -18.67
N GLU A 9 16.14 -7.92 -19.41
CA GLU A 9 15.78 -8.28 -20.79
C GLU A 9 14.53 -9.18 -20.89
N SER A 10 14.14 -9.82 -19.78
CA SER A 10 12.92 -10.63 -19.68
C SER A 10 12.10 -10.25 -18.45
N TYR A 11 10.83 -9.88 -18.69
CA TYR A 11 9.86 -9.53 -17.65
C TYR A 11 9.04 -10.74 -17.15
N GLY A 12 9.00 -11.83 -17.93
CA GLY A 12 8.10 -12.95 -17.65
C GLY A 12 8.39 -13.66 -16.32
N SER A 13 9.67 -13.78 -15.96
CA SER A 13 10.10 -14.42 -14.70
C SER A 13 9.83 -13.54 -13.47
N ILE A 14 9.71 -12.23 -13.64
CA ILE A 14 9.51 -11.28 -12.54
C ILE A 14 8.07 -11.34 -12.03
N PHE A 15 7.11 -11.32 -12.97
CA PHE A 15 5.69 -11.36 -12.61
C PHE A 15 5.26 -12.73 -12.08
N THR A 16 5.96 -13.80 -12.44
CA THR A 16 5.68 -15.16 -11.93
C THR A 16 6.39 -15.47 -10.62
N SER A 17 7.34 -14.62 -10.19
CA SER A 17 8.08 -14.81 -8.94
C SER A 17 7.18 -14.74 -7.71
N THR A 18 7.39 -15.65 -6.77
CA THR A 18 6.72 -15.65 -5.46
C THR A 18 7.04 -14.37 -4.67
N VAL A 19 8.26 -13.84 -4.82
CA VAL A 19 8.68 -12.59 -4.14
C VAL A 19 7.86 -11.41 -4.64
N HIS A 20 7.64 -11.34 -5.96
CA HIS A 20 6.81 -10.29 -6.56
C HIS A 20 5.39 -10.33 -6.01
N HIS A 21 4.74 -11.50 -6.05
CA HIS A 21 3.38 -11.66 -5.54
C HIS A 21 3.27 -11.35 -4.04
N GLY A 22 4.21 -11.82 -3.23
CA GLY A 22 4.19 -11.58 -1.78
C GLY A 22 4.31 -10.09 -1.43
N ILE A 23 5.24 -9.39 -2.08
CA ILE A 23 5.40 -7.94 -1.87
C ILE A 23 4.20 -7.17 -2.39
N PHE A 24 3.73 -7.50 -3.60
CA PHE A 24 2.61 -6.81 -4.22
C PHE A 24 1.33 -6.95 -3.39
N THR A 25 0.96 -8.17 -3.02
CA THR A 25 -0.23 -8.42 -2.19
C THR A 25 -0.06 -7.88 -0.77
N GLY A 26 1.15 -7.96 -0.19
CA GLY A 26 1.43 -7.40 1.13
C GLY A 26 1.23 -5.88 1.18
N LEU A 27 1.63 -5.16 0.13
CA LEU A 27 1.46 -3.70 0.06
C LEU A 27 0.04 -3.29 -0.31
N VAL A 28 -0.57 -3.95 -1.30
CA VAL A 28 -1.91 -3.57 -1.81
C VAL A 28 -3.03 -4.04 -0.90
N ILE A 29 -2.89 -5.19 -0.24
CA ILE A 29 -3.95 -5.82 0.57
C ILE A 29 -3.54 -5.89 2.04
N GLY A 30 -2.31 -6.32 2.33
CA GLY A 30 -1.83 -6.48 3.71
C GLY A 30 -1.83 -5.18 4.50
N LYS A 31 -1.28 -4.09 3.94
CA LYS A 31 -1.24 -2.78 4.60
C LYS A 31 -2.64 -2.22 4.88
N PRO A 32 -3.58 -2.14 3.90
CA PRO A 32 -4.90 -1.60 4.18
C PRO A 32 -5.68 -2.44 5.18
N LEU A 33 -5.64 -3.78 5.07
CA LEU A 33 -6.30 -4.67 6.01
C LEU A 33 -5.71 -4.53 7.42
N GLY A 34 -4.38 -4.48 7.54
CA GLY A 34 -3.70 -4.30 8.82
C GLY A 34 -4.10 -3.00 9.48
N ILE A 35 -4.00 -1.88 8.76
CA ILE A 35 -4.38 -0.56 9.30
C ILE A 35 -5.84 -0.55 9.74
N PHE A 36 -6.76 -1.02 8.88
CA PHE A 36 -8.17 -1.05 9.22
C PHE A 36 -8.47 -1.93 10.45
N LEU A 37 -7.90 -3.13 10.49
CA LEU A 37 -8.11 -4.09 11.59
C LEU A 37 -7.57 -3.55 12.91
N PHE A 38 -6.34 -3.04 12.93
CA PHE A 38 -5.74 -2.51 14.16
C PHE A 38 -6.41 -1.22 14.61
N SER A 39 -6.80 -0.33 13.69
CA SER A 39 -7.62 0.84 14.04
C SER A 39 -8.98 0.44 14.62
N TRP A 40 -9.63 -0.57 14.02
CA TRP A 40 -10.91 -1.08 14.53
C TRP A 40 -10.79 -1.71 15.93
N LEU A 41 -9.76 -2.53 16.15
CA LEU A 41 -9.48 -3.11 17.46
C LEU A 41 -9.15 -2.05 18.50
N ALA A 42 -8.35 -1.04 18.17
CA ALA A 42 -8.00 0.05 19.09
C ALA A 42 -9.22 0.86 19.52
N VAL A 43 -10.13 1.16 18.58
CA VAL A 43 -11.38 1.85 18.89
C VAL A 43 -12.32 0.97 19.72
N LYS A 44 -12.43 -0.32 19.37
CA LYS A 44 -13.28 -1.26 20.11
C LYS A 44 -12.78 -1.51 21.53
N ALA A 45 -11.47 -1.50 21.74
CA ALA A 45 -10.84 -1.65 23.05
C ALA A 45 -10.87 -0.36 23.90
N GLY A 46 -11.36 0.76 23.36
CA GLY A 46 -11.37 2.05 24.06
C GLY A 46 -10.00 2.72 24.21
N ILE A 47 -8.98 2.24 23.48
CA ILE A 47 -7.62 2.79 23.49
C ILE A 47 -7.55 4.05 22.61
N ALA A 48 -8.38 4.11 21.57
CA ALA A 48 -8.47 5.23 20.64
C ALA A 48 -9.94 5.57 20.36
N SER A 49 -10.19 6.77 19.85
CA SER A 49 -11.50 7.21 19.37
C SER A 49 -11.42 7.57 17.88
N LEU A 50 -12.48 7.26 17.15
CA LEU A 50 -12.63 7.74 15.78
C LEU A 50 -12.89 9.26 15.83
N PRO A 51 -12.15 10.10 15.09
CA PRO A 51 -12.35 11.55 15.11
C PRO A 51 -13.78 11.96 14.74
N ASP A 52 -14.25 13.05 15.35
CA ASP A 52 -15.55 13.62 15.01
C ASP A 52 -15.59 13.94 13.51
N LYS A 53 -16.64 13.45 12.84
CA LYS A 53 -16.89 13.55 11.38
C LYS A 53 -16.20 12.50 10.49
N MET A 54 -15.32 11.64 11.02
CA MET A 54 -14.72 10.57 10.23
C MET A 54 -15.63 9.33 10.18
N ILE A 55 -15.74 8.70 9.01
CA ILE A 55 -16.43 7.41 8.86
C ILE A 55 -15.44 6.27 8.58
N TRP A 56 -15.80 5.04 8.95
CA TRP A 56 -14.96 3.84 8.73
C TRP A 56 -14.55 3.63 7.26
N LYS A 57 -15.35 4.09 6.30
CA LYS A 57 -14.99 4.04 4.88
C LYS A 57 -13.79 4.93 4.57
N GLU A 58 -13.68 6.10 5.20
CA GLU A 58 -12.53 7.00 5.03
C GLU A 58 -11.27 6.37 5.63
N VAL A 59 -11.38 5.72 6.79
CA VAL A 59 -10.27 4.97 7.40
C VAL A 59 -9.76 3.89 6.45
N LEU A 60 -10.66 3.14 5.82
CA LEU A 60 -10.30 2.12 4.83
C LEU A 60 -9.60 2.76 3.61
N GLY A 61 -10.13 3.87 3.09
CA GLY A 61 -9.54 4.59 1.96
C GLY A 61 -8.15 5.17 2.28
N MET A 62 -7.96 5.72 3.48
CA MET A 62 -6.65 6.14 3.98
C MET A 62 -5.69 4.96 4.12
N GLY A 63 -6.20 3.81 4.59
CA GLY A 63 -5.44 2.55 4.63
C GLY A 63 -4.94 2.11 3.26
N MET A 64 -5.76 2.25 2.21
CA MET A 64 -5.36 1.99 0.82
C MET A 64 -4.22 2.89 0.35
N ILE A 65 -4.31 4.20 0.62
CA ILE A 65 -3.24 5.16 0.30
C ILE A 65 -1.96 4.87 1.10
N ALA A 66 -2.08 4.44 2.35
CA ALA A 66 -0.95 4.02 3.17
C ALA A 66 -0.23 2.75 2.63
N GLY A 67 -0.85 2.04 1.68
CA GLY A 67 -0.22 0.99 0.87
C GLY A 67 0.93 1.48 -0.02
N VAL A 68 1.03 2.80 -0.28
CA VAL A 68 2.11 3.43 -1.04
C VAL A 68 3.41 3.43 -0.23
N GLY A 69 4.17 2.35 -0.35
CA GLY A 69 5.42 2.15 0.39
C GLY A 69 6.68 2.66 -0.33
N PHE A 70 6.59 2.96 -1.63
CA PHE A 70 7.65 3.39 -2.55
C PHE A 70 9.08 3.45 -1.96
N THR A 71 9.52 4.57 -1.41
CA THR A 71 10.91 4.77 -0.95
C THR A 71 11.28 3.92 0.27
N ILE A 72 10.43 3.85 1.28
CA ILE A 72 10.69 3.09 2.52
C ILE A 72 10.68 1.58 2.23
N SER A 73 9.73 1.11 1.41
CA SER A 73 9.68 -0.29 1.02
C SER A 73 10.87 -0.68 0.14
N ILE A 74 11.32 0.19 -0.78
CA ILE A 74 12.53 -0.06 -1.58
C ILE A 74 13.76 -0.13 -0.68
N PHE A 75 13.86 0.74 0.31
CA PHE A 75 14.95 0.68 1.28
C PHE A 75 14.92 -0.64 2.09
N MET A 76 13.74 -1.03 2.58
CA MET A 76 13.58 -2.29 3.30
C MET A 76 13.90 -3.51 2.43
N SER A 77 13.58 -3.49 1.14
CA SER A 77 13.92 -4.62 0.25
C SER A 77 15.42 -4.74 0.02
N THR A 78 16.16 -3.63 0.00
CA THR A 78 17.64 -3.67 -0.08
C THR A 78 18.30 -4.21 1.19
N LEU A 79 17.64 -4.07 2.34
CA LEU A 79 18.09 -4.68 3.60
C LEU A 79 17.68 -6.15 3.72
N ALA A 80 16.50 -6.51 3.20
CA ALA A 80 15.93 -7.84 3.32
C ALA A 80 16.54 -8.86 2.34
N PHE A 81 16.93 -8.43 1.13
CA PHE A 81 17.44 -9.32 0.09
C PHE A 81 18.88 -8.97 -0.26
N ILE A 82 19.76 -9.98 -0.27
CA ILE A 82 21.19 -9.81 -0.61
C ILE A 82 21.43 -10.08 -2.10
N ILE A 83 20.62 -10.96 -2.72
CA ILE A 83 20.76 -11.35 -4.13
C ILE A 83 20.24 -10.23 -5.04
N PRO A 84 21.06 -9.69 -5.97
CA PRO A 84 20.68 -8.56 -6.81
C PRO A 84 19.44 -8.80 -7.67
N GLU A 85 19.26 -9.99 -8.23
CA GLU A 85 18.10 -10.35 -9.05
C GLU A 85 16.78 -10.28 -8.27
N ILE A 86 16.81 -10.71 -7.00
CA ILE A 86 15.65 -10.64 -6.11
C ILE A 86 15.37 -9.18 -5.72
N GLN A 87 16.41 -8.36 -5.50
CA GLN A 87 16.23 -6.93 -5.25
C GLN A 87 15.56 -6.22 -6.45
N ILE A 88 15.94 -6.54 -7.69
CA ILE A 88 15.29 -6.00 -8.88
C ILE A 88 13.81 -6.38 -8.90
N THR A 89 13.51 -7.66 -8.70
CA THR A 89 12.13 -8.19 -8.64
C THR A 89 11.31 -7.49 -7.55
N ALA A 90 11.90 -7.31 -6.36
CA ALA A 90 11.26 -6.63 -5.25
C ALA A 90 10.99 -5.15 -5.56
N LYS A 91 11.95 -4.43 -6.14
CA LYS A 91 11.76 -3.02 -6.52
C LYS A 91 10.64 -2.86 -7.55
N VAL A 92 10.60 -3.72 -8.57
CA VAL A 92 9.51 -3.72 -9.58
C VAL A 92 8.16 -3.96 -8.91
N ALA A 93 8.07 -4.96 -8.02
CA ALA A 93 6.85 -5.26 -7.28
C ALA A 93 6.39 -4.07 -6.42
N ILE A 94 7.32 -3.40 -5.72
CA ILE A 94 7.01 -2.24 -4.86
C ILE A 94 6.48 -1.07 -5.68
N ILE A 95 7.08 -0.78 -6.84
CA ILE A 95 6.64 0.31 -7.72
C ILE A 95 5.25 -0.01 -8.27
N GLY A 96 5.04 -1.21 -8.80
CA GLY A 96 3.73 -1.64 -9.30
C GLY A 96 2.66 -1.59 -8.22
N ALA A 97 2.97 -2.09 -7.03
CA ALA A 97 2.07 -2.06 -5.88
C ALA A 97 1.76 -0.64 -5.40
N SER A 98 2.77 0.24 -5.35
CA SER A 98 2.58 1.64 -4.94
C SER A 98 1.69 2.39 -5.93
N LEU A 99 1.87 2.15 -7.22
CA LEU A 99 1.01 2.73 -8.25
C LEU A 99 -0.43 2.20 -8.12
N ALA A 100 -0.61 0.88 -7.97
CA ALA A 100 -1.92 0.26 -7.81
C ALA A 100 -2.63 0.77 -6.54
N ALA A 101 -1.95 0.77 -5.39
CA ALA A 101 -2.48 1.28 -4.13
C ALA A 101 -2.87 2.76 -4.22
N GLY A 102 -2.02 3.59 -4.85
CA GLY A 102 -2.30 5.00 -5.07
C GLY A 102 -3.53 5.23 -5.94
N ILE A 103 -3.65 4.53 -7.08
CA ILE A 103 -4.80 4.63 -7.98
C ILE A 103 -6.08 4.14 -7.27
N ILE A 104 -6.05 2.96 -6.67
CA ILE A 104 -7.21 2.35 -6.00
C ILE A 104 -7.66 3.24 -4.84
N GLY A 105 -6.75 3.66 -3.98
CA GLY A 105 -7.06 4.53 -2.84
C GLY A 105 -7.59 5.89 -3.28
N TYR A 106 -6.99 6.50 -4.31
CA TYR A 106 -7.46 7.78 -4.85
C TYR A 106 -8.87 7.66 -5.44
N LEU A 107 -9.10 6.67 -6.31
CA LEU A 107 -10.42 6.45 -6.91
C LEU A 107 -11.48 6.15 -5.85
N TYR A 108 -11.14 5.32 -4.85
CA TYR A 108 -12.03 5.00 -3.74
C TYR A 108 -12.44 6.25 -2.96
N LEU A 109 -11.47 7.08 -2.55
CA LEU A 109 -11.74 8.31 -1.80
C LEU A 109 -12.45 9.37 -2.65
N ALA A 110 -12.10 9.51 -3.93
CA ALA A 110 -12.75 10.44 -4.84
C ALA A 110 -14.23 10.09 -5.06
N LEU A 111 -14.55 8.80 -5.21
CA LEU A 111 -15.93 8.32 -5.31
C LEU A 111 -16.69 8.46 -3.98
N LEU A 112 -16.02 8.27 -2.86
CA LEU A 112 -16.61 8.44 -1.53
C LEU A 112 -16.96 9.91 -1.27
N SER A 113 -16.04 10.83 -1.57
CA SER A 113 -16.23 12.28 -1.42
C SER A 113 -17.41 12.81 -2.25
N LYS A 114 -17.64 12.28 -3.47
CA LYS A 114 -18.81 12.66 -4.28
C LYS A 114 -20.15 12.19 -3.71
N LYS A 115 -20.15 11.12 -2.91
CA LYS A 115 -21.37 10.53 -2.35
C LYS A 115 -21.74 11.10 -0.98
N LEU A 116 -20.79 11.74 -0.29
CA LEU A 116 -21.03 12.34 1.00
C LEU A 116 -21.27 13.84 0.83
N PRO A 117 -22.37 14.41 1.37
CA PRO A 117 -22.49 15.86 1.44
C PRO A 117 -21.30 16.37 2.25
N VAL A 118 -20.50 17.26 1.67
CA VAL A 118 -19.45 17.99 2.39
C VAL A 118 -20.16 18.68 3.55
N LYS A 119 -19.97 18.17 4.77
CA LYS A 119 -20.64 18.70 5.95
C LYS A 119 -19.90 19.98 6.32
N SER A 120 -20.42 21.12 5.85
CA SER A 120 -19.89 22.44 6.17
C SER A 120 -20.02 22.70 7.66
N ASP A 121 -18.97 23.29 8.23
CA ASP A 121 -18.95 23.80 9.61
C ASP A 121 -20.01 24.89 9.84
#